data_AF-H9GCR5-F1
#
_entry.id   AF-H9GCR5-F1
#
_cell.length_a   1.000
_cell.length_b   1.000
_cell.length_c   1.000
_cell.angle_alpha   90.00
_cell.angle_beta   90.00
_cell.angle_gamma   90.00
#
_symmetry.space_group_name_H-M   'P 1'
#
loop_
_entity.id
_entity.type
_entity.pdbx_description
1 polymer ?
#
loop_
_entity_poly.entity_id
_entity_poly.type
_entity_poly.pdbx_seq_one_letter_code
_entity_poly.pdbx_strand_id
1 'polypeptide(L)'
;LQRMSTFVMQSMALLQASSPIPGSRIYASGELRLRQRQPLGHSGLDRRYNVSVINGTSPFAQDYDLVNIVAAYEERNVSTVFSSPVPLWSIGRAPEQPFVIEVVIRYPLEVIPGFWEMVKFAWIQYVSLLLIFLWIFDRIKILFFGDQGIARVPTLQSLSALPQKEHQS
;
A
#
# COMPACT_ATOMS: atom_id res chain seq x y z
N LEU A 1 12.86 5.55 -26.39
CA LEU A 1 12.75 6.74 -25.51
C LEU A 1 12.01 6.34 -24.23
N GLN A 2 12.67 6.26 -23.08
CA GLN A 2 11.97 6.10 -21.80
C GLN A 2 11.19 7.38 -21.53
N ARG A 3 9.86 7.32 -21.66
CA ARG A 3 8.98 8.46 -21.42
C ARG A 3 8.73 8.56 -19.91
N MET A 4 9.66 9.18 -19.19
CA MET A 4 9.55 9.41 -17.75
C MET A 4 8.35 10.32 -17.46
N SER A 5 7.71 10.11 -16.31
CA SER A 5 6.65 10.96 -15.79
C SER A 5 7.28 12.09 -14.97
N THR A 6 6.85 13.32 -15.22
CA THR A 6 7.29 14.50 -14.45
C THR A 6 6.14 14.91 -13.54
N PHE A 7 6.40 14.92 -12.23
CA PHE A 7 5.42 15.35 -11.23
C PHE A 7 5.89 16.65 -10.61
N VAL A 8 5.01 17.66 -10.60
CA VAL A 8 5.25 18.96 -9.98
C VAL A 8 4.16 19.19 -8.94
N MET A 9 4.57 19.47 -7.71
CA MET A 9 3.64 19.82 -6.64
C MET A 9 4.20 20.85 -5.68
N GLN A 10 3.29 21.48 -4.94
CA GLN A 10 3.63 22.23 -3.75
C GLN A 10 3.55 21.33 -2.52
N SER A 11 4.69 21.17 -1.86
CA SER A 11 4.87 20.33 -0.69
C SER A 11 4.68 21.10 0.63
N MET A 12 4.31 20.36 1.67
CA MET A 12 4.32 20.80 3.06
C MET A 12 5.26 19.89 3.88
N ALA A 13 5.89 20.47 4.89
CA ALA A 13 6.69 19.79 5.90
C ALA A 13 6.17 20.20 7.28
N LEU A 14 5.86 19.22 8.13
CA LEU A 14 5.48 19.47 9.51
C LEU A 14 6.66 19.12 10.42
N LEU A 15 7.10 20.09 11.22
CA LEU A 15 8.09 19.90 12.27
C LEU A 15 7.41 20.04 13.62
N GLN A 16 7.39 18.97 14.39
CA GLN A 16 6.91 18.99 15.77
C GLN A 16 8.07 18.64 16.70
N ALA A 17 8.33 19.51 17.66
CA ALA A 17 9.26 19.26 18.74
C ALA A 17 8.74 19.93 20.00
N SER A 18 8.89 19.25 21.12
CA SER A 18 8.47 19.74 22.43
C SER A 18 9.56 19.45 23.44
N SER A 19 9.84 20.42 24.30
CA SER A 19 10.78 20.27 25.41
C SER A 19 10.14 20.84 26.68
N PRO A 20 10.31 20.20 27.83
CA PRO A 20 9.86 20.73 29.11
C PRO A 20 10.71 21.90 29.61
N ILE A 21 11.84 22.20 28.97
CA ILE A 21 12.81 23.22 29.40
C ILE A 21 12.74 24.43 28.44
N PRO A 22 12.76 25.68 28.93
CA PRO A 22 12.86 26.86 28.08
C PRO A 22 14.09 26.80 27.16
N GLY A 23 13.84 26.87 25.86
CA GLY A 23 14.88 26.78 24.83
C GLY A 23 15.28 28.14 24.28
N SER A 24 16.53 28.21 23.82
CA SER A 24 17.04 29.34 23.04
C SER A 24 16.94 29.08 21.53
N ARG A 25 17.08 27.81 21.13
CA ARG A 25 17.15 27.39 19.73
C ARG A 25 16.58 25.99 19.57
N ILE A 26 15.93 25.78 18.43
CA ILE A 26 15.62 24.45 17.89
C ILE A 26 16.41 24.23 16.60
N TYR A 27 17.12 23.12 16.52
CA TYR A 27 17.81 22.66 15.32
C TYR A 27 17.20 21.36 14.84
N ALA A 28 16.80 21.29 13.57
CA ALA A 28 16.30 20.07 12.96
C ALA A 28 16.95 19.84 11.61
N SER A 29 17.43 18.62 11.37
CA SER A 29 18.05 18.24 10.12
C SER A 29 17.45 16.94 9.66
N GLY A 30 16.84 16.96 8.48
CA GLY A 30 16.05 15.85 8.01
C GLY A 30 15.89 15.80 6.50
N GLU A 31 15.23 14.76 6.05
CA GLU A 31 14.92 14.50 4.66
C GLU A 31 13.45 14.76 4.40
N LEU A 32 13.14 15.43 3.28
CA LEU A 32 11.78 15.54 2.78
C LEU A 32 11.49 14.34 1.88
N ARG A 33 10.70 13.40 2.40
CA ARG A 33 10.37 12.16 1.70
C ARG A 33 9.02 12.22 1.03
N LEU A 34 8.87 11.58 -0.13
CA LEU A 34 7.61 11.51 -0.87
C LEU A 34 6.80 10.31 -0.36
N ARG A 35 5.55 10.57 -0.02
CA ARG A 35 4.59 9.55 0.42
C ARG A 35 3.49 9.44 -0.61
N GLN A 36 3.40 8.27 -1.24
CA GLN A 36 2.43 7.99 -2.30
C GLN A 36 1.46 6.91 -1.86
N ARG A 37 0.16 7.23 -1.87
CA ARG A 37 -0.96 6.27 -1.75
C ARG A 37 -1.42 5.74 -3.10
N GLN A 38 -1.12 6.47 -4.17
CA GLN A 38 -1.43 6.09 -5.54
C GLN A 38 -0.14 6.15 -6.38
N PRO A 39 0.11 5.18 -7.27
CA PRO A 39 1.23 5.25 -8.19
C PRO A 39 1.10 6.45 -9.13
N LEU A 40 2.24 7.08 -9.44
CA LEU A 40 2.29 8.11 -10.46
C LEU A 40 1.99 7.53 -11.85
N GLY A 41 1.42 8.35 -12.73
CA GLY A 41 1.18 7.97 -14.11
C GLY A 41 2.48 7.55 -14.80
N HIS A 42 2.39 6.60 -15.74
CA HIS A 42 3.55 6.03 -16.44
C HIS A 42 4.26 7.02 -17.38
N SER A 43 3.65 8.16 -17.69
CA SER A 43 4.23 9.21 -18.54
C SER A 43 3.44 10.51 -18.45
N GLY A 44 4.07 11.62 -18.83
CA GLY A 44 3.42 12.92 -18.94
C GLY A 44 3.79 13.86 -17.80
N LEU A 45 3.10 14.99 -17.74
CA LEU A 45 3.30 16.01 -16.72
C LEU A 45 2.09 16.04 -15.80
N ASP A 46 2.28 15.68 -14.54
CA ASP A 46 1.24 15.75 -13.51
C ASP A 46 1.47 16.99 -12.64
N ARG A 47 0.46 17.87 -12.64
CA ARG A 47 0.41 19.14 -11.90
C ARG A 47 -0.78 19.22 -10.94
N ARG A 48 -1.45 18.10 -10.65
CA ARG A 48 -2.67 18.08 -9.83
C ARG A 48 -2.51 18.78 -8.49
N TYR A 49 -1.32 18.67 -7.90
CA TYR A 49 -0.99 19.26 -6.60
C TYR A 49 -0.06 20.47 -6.71
N ASN A 50 0.05 21.08 -7.89
CA ASN A 50 0.78 22.34 -8.10
C ASN A 50 -0.09 23.55 -7.74
N VAL A 51 -0.64 23.52 -6.53
CA VAL A 51 -1.50 24.56 -5.97
C VAL A 51 -1.07 24.82 -4.52
N SER A 52 -1.25 26.06 -4.07
CA SER A 52 -0.88 26.45 -2.71
C SER A 52 -1.55 25.58 -1.66
N VAL A 53 -0.76 25.02 -0.74
CA VAL A 53 -1.27 24.23 0.39
C VAL A 53 -2.12 25.11 1.30
N ILE A 54 -1.73 26.37 1.45
CA ILE A 54 -2.45 27.37 2.25
C ILE A 54 -3.04 28.40 1.30
N ASN A 55 -4.33 28.68 1.43
CA ASN A 55 -5.01 29.69 0.62
C ASN A 55 -4.82 31.08 1.23
N GLY A 56 -3.69 31.72 0.91
CA GLY A 56 -3.36 33.07 1.41
C GLY A 56 -4.26 34.19 0.89
N THR A 57 -5.17 33.90 -0.04
CA THR A 57 -6.17 34.85 -0.55
C THR A 57 -7.52 34.70 0.13
N SER A 58 -7.70 33.69 0.99
CA SER A 58 -8.98 33.49 1.66
C SER A 58 -9.23 34.56 2.74
N PRO A 59 -10.44 35.13 2.80
CA PRO A 59 -10.85 36.03 3.89
C PRO A 59 -11.30 35.27 5.16
N PHE A 60 -11.44 33.94 5.11
CA PHE A 60 -11.95 33.16 6.23
C PHE A 60 -10.83 32.65 7.13
N ALA A 61 -10.92 32.90 8.44
CA ALA A 61 -9.95 32.42 9.43
C ALA A 61 -9.85 30.88 9.49
N GLN A 62 -10.95 30.18 9.14
CA GLN A 62 -11.03 28.71 9.13
C GLN A 62 -10.06 28.07 8.11
N ASP A 63 -9.74 28.77 7.02
CA ASP A 63 -8.79 28.31 6.00
C ASP A 63 -7.33 28.41 6.45
N TYR A 64 -7.08 29.09 7.57
CA TYR A 64 -5.77 29.20 8.20
C TYR A 64 -5.63 28.30 9.44
N ASP A 65 -6.67 27.53 9.78
CA ASP A 65 -6.58 26.56 10.87
C ASP A 65 -5.62 25.42 10.49
N LEU A 66 -4.60 25.23 11.32
CA LEU A 66 -3.56 24.22 11.10
C LEU A 66 -4.14 22.82 11.02
N VAL A 67 -5.19 22.52 11.81
CA VAL A 67 -5.83 21.20 11.80
C VAL A 67 -6.43 20.91 10.43
N ASN A 68 -7.20 21.87 9.87
CA ASN A 68 -7.81 21.73 8.55
C ASN A 68 -6.77 21.64 7.44
N ILE A 69 -5.71 22.46 7.50
CA ILE A 69 -4.63 22.44 6.51
C ILE A 69 -3.92 21.09 6.50
N VAL A 70 -3.58 20.56 7.68
CA VAL A 70 -2.90 19.28 7.82
C VAL A 70 -3.80 18.13 7.37
N ALA A 71 -5.07 18.12 7.79
CA ALA A 71 -6.03 17.10 7.39
C ALA A 71 -6.23 17.08 5.86
N ALA A 72 -6.44 18.24 5.24
CA ALA A 72 -6.58 18.35 3.79
C ALA A 72 -5.31 17.95 3.02
N TYR A 73 -4.12 18.19 3.60
CA TYR A 73 -2.86 17.73 3.02
C TYR A 73 -2.68 16.22 3.13
N GLU A 74 -3.04 15.63 4.27
CA GLU A 74 -2.98 14.18 4.48
C GLU A 74 -4.00 13.39 3.66
N GLU A 75 -5.10 13.99 3.24
CA GLU A 75 -6.08 13.34 2.36
C GLU A 75 -5.53 13.10 0.95
N ARG A 76 -4.49 13.84 0.54
CA ARG A 76 -3.90 13.73 -0.81
C ARG A 76 -3.31 12.34 -1.06
N ASN A 77 -3.38 11.92 -2.33
CA ASN A 77 -2.78 10.66 -2.77
C ASN A 77 -1.25 10.75 -2.84
N VAL A 78 -0.71 11.96 -3.03
CA VAL A 78 0.73 12.22 -3.04
C VAL A 78 0.99 13.37 -2.07
N SER A 79 1.81 13.10 -1.07
CA SER A 79 2.19 14.04 -0.01
C SER A 79 3.67 13.92 0.26
N THR A 80 4.22 14.84 1.06
CA THR A 80 5.60 14.76 1.56
C THR A 80 5.60 14.72 3.07
N VAL A 81 6.56 14.02 3.64
CA VAL A 81 6.78 13.96 5.08
C VAL A 81 8.21 14.39 5.36
N PHE A 82 8.36 15.32 6.30
CA PHE A 82 9.68 15.69 6.79
C PHE A 82 10.10 14.70 7.87
N SER A 83 11.14 13.93 7.57
CA SER A 83 11.71 12.93 8.46
C SER A 83 13.00 13.47 9.07
N SER A 84 12.92 13.94 10.31
CA SER A 84 14.06 14.36 11.12
C SER A 84 14.14 13.46 12.35
N PRO A 85 15.13 12.55 12.45
CA PRO A 85 15.16 11.55 13.51
C PRO A 85 15.33 12.14 14.91
N VAL A 86 16.04 13.27 15.06
CA VAL A 86 16.24 13.92 16.37
C VAL A 86 16.31 15.45 16.20
N PRO A 87 15.23 16.21 16.49
CA PRO A 87 15.35 17.65 16.65
C PRO A 87 16.15 17.95 17.92
N LEU A 88 17.19 18.77 17.81
CA LEU A 88 18.03 19.20 18.91
C LEU A 88 17.46 20.47 19.55
N TRP A 89 17.26 20.42 20.86
CA TRP A 89 16.84 21.55 21.68
C TRP A 89 18.03 22.13 22.42
N SER A 90 18.31 23.43 22.25
CA SER A 90 19.40 24.11 22.95
C SER A 90 18.85 25.05 24.03
N ILE A 91 19.58 25.11 25.14
CA ILE A 91 19.25 25.92 26.33
C ILE A 91 20.34 26.98 26.50
N GLY A 92 20.07 28.03 27.27
CA GLY A 92 21.03 29.11 27.55
C GLY A 92 20.77 30.33 26.69
N ARG A 93 19.78 31.12 27.09
CA ARG A 93 19.33 32.35 26.40
C ARG A 93 19.57 33.55 27.31
N ALA A 94 20.18 34.61 26.79
CA ALA A 94 20.09 35.93 27.41
C ALA A 94 18.70 36.54 27.12
N PRO A 95 18.08 37.28 28.06
CA PRO A 95 16.69 37.76 27.94
C PRO A 95 16.35 38.49 26.62
N GLU A 96 17.33 39.18 26.05
CA GLU A 96 17.22 40.05 24.87
C GLU A 96 17.34 39.30 23.52
N GLN A 97 17.80 38.05 23.49
CA GLN A 97 18.06 37.34 22.22
C GLN A 97 16.82 36.63 21.70
N PRO A 98 16.48 36.67 20.39
CA PRO A 98 15.33 35.97 19.83
C PRO A 98 15.46 34.45 19.87
N PHE A 99 14.34 33.73 19.75
CA PHE A 99 14.35 32.27 19.62
C PHE A 99 14.73 31.91 18.18
N VAL A 100 15.71 31.01 18.01
CA VAL A 100 16.24 30.67 16.67
C VAL A 100 15.70 29.31 16.23
N ILE A 101 15.07 29.27 15.05
CA ILE A 101 14.65 28.05 14.38
C ILE A 101 15.61 27.78 13.24
N GLU A 102 16.36 26.69 13.33
CA GLU A 102 17.32 26.27 12.31
C GLU A 102 16.89 24.93 11.74
N VAL A 103 16.47 24.92 10.48
CA VAL A 103 15.96 23.72 9.82
C VAL A 103 16.75 23.47 8.54
N VAL A 104 17.31 22.26 8.42
CA VAL A 104 18.01 21.79 7.23
C VAL A 104 17.17 20.72 6.55
N ILE A 105 16.68 21.03 5.35
CA ILE A 105 15.84 20.13 4.55
C ILE A 105 16.66 19.56 3.40
N ARG A 106 16.79 18.24 3.37
CA ARG A 106 17.47 17.50 2.30
C ARG A 106 16.42 16.84 1.40
N TYR A 107 16.67 16.83 0.10
CA TYR A 107 15.78 16.23 -0.89
C TYR A 107 16.45 14.96 -1.44
N PRO A 108 16.19 13.78 -0.85
CA PRO A 108 16.73 12.54 -1.37
C PRO A 108 16.08 12.20 -2.72
N LEU A 109 16.82 11.50 -3.58
CA LEU A 109 16.25 10.92 -4.79
C LEU A 109 15.46 9.66 -4.40
N GLU A 110 14.14 9.70 -4.57
CA GLU A 110 13.29 8.54 -4.35
C GLU A 110 13.00 7.82 -5.66
N VAL A 111 13.51 6.59 -5.76
CA VAL A 111 13.22 5.70 -6.88
C VAL A 111 11.98 4.88 -6.53
N ILE A 112 10.85 5.24 -7.11
CA ILE A 112 9.59 4.50 -6.93
C ILE A 112 9.53 3.43 -8.01
N PRO A 113 9.53 2.13 -7.64
CA PRO A 113 9.51 1.06 -8.62
C PRO A 113 8.17 1.06 -9.34
N GLY A 114 8.22 1.03 -10.67
CA GLY A 114 7.03 0.92 -11.50
C GLY A 114 6.37 -0.46 -11.38
N PHE A 115 5.14 -0.58 -11.86
CA PHE A 115 4.42 -1.86 -11.90
C PHE A 115 5.26 -3.00 -12.49
N TRP A 116 5.91 -2.76 -13.64
CA TRP A 116 6.75 -3.76 -14.31
C TRP A 116 7.99 -4.17 -13.50
N GLU A 117 8.54 -3.26 -12.70
CA GLU A 117 9.66 -3.56 -11.82
C GLU A 117 9.20 -4.44 -10.64
N MET A 118 8.02 -4.17 -10.07
CA MET A 118 7.41 -5.05 -9.07
C MET A 118 7.13 -6.45 -9.63
N VAL A 119 6.57 -6.56 -10.85
CA VAL A 119 6.28 -7.86 -11.49
C VAL A 119 7.56 -8.68 -11.69
N LYS A 120 8.69 -8.03 -12.06
CA LYS A 120 9.99 -8.69 -12.21
C LYS A 120 10.48 -9.37 -10.93
N PHE A 121 10.09 -8.89 -9.75
CA PHE A 121 10.44 -9.53 -8.48
C PHE A 121 9.35 -10.49 -7.97
N ALA A 122 8.08 -10.22 -8.27
CA ALA A 122 6.95 -10.98 -7.76
C ALA A 122 6.66 -12.30 -8.51
N TRP A 123 7.06 -12.44 -9.79
CA TRP A 123 6.70 -13.61 -10.61
C TRP A 123 7.13 -14.95 -9.98
N ILE A 124 8.30 -15.01 -9.32
CA ILE A 124 8.77 -16.23 -8.67
C ILE A 124 7.85 -16.66 -7.52
N GLN A 125 7.27 -15.70 -6.78
CA GLN A 125 6.32 -15.96 -5.71
C GLN A 125 5.01 -16.52 -6.28
N TYR A 126 4.50 -15.93 -7.37
CA TYR A 126 3.29 -16.42 -8.04
C TYR A 126 3.47 -17.84 -8.60
N VAL A 127 4.61 -18.13 -9.23
CA VAL A 127 4.92 -19.48 -9.73
C VAL A 127 4.99 -20.48 -8.58
N SER A 128 5.58 -20.09 -7.45
CA SER A 128 5.70 -20.97 -6.27
C SER A 128 4.33 -21.33 -5.69
N LEU A 129 3.44 -20.35 -5.54
CA LEU A 129 2.05 -20.56 -5.12
C LEU A 129 1.26 -21.42 -6.11
N LEU A 130 1.43 -21.15 -7.41
CA LEU A 130 0.74 -21.88 -8.48
C LEU A 130 1.06 -23.38 -8.45
N LEU A 131 2.33 -23.76 -8.26
CA LEU A 131 2.75 -25.16 -8.22
C LEU A 131 2.11 -25.91 -7.05
N ILE A 132 2.05 -25.29 -5.87
CA ILE A 132 1.38 -25.87 -4.69
C ILE A 132 -0.11 -26.05 -4.98
N PHE A 133 -0.77 -25.03 -5.55
CA PHE A 133 -2.17 -25.12 -5.94
C PHE A 133 -2.43 -26.27 -6.94
N LEU A 134 -1.63 -26.39 -8.00
CA LEU A 134 -1.76 -27.46 -8.98
C LEU A 134 -1.60 -28.84 -8.34
N TRP A 135 -0.63 -28.99 -7.44
CA TRP A 135 -0.42 -30.23 -6.70
C TRP A 135 -1.64 -30.61 -5.83
N ILE A 136 -2.22 -29.64 -5.12
CA ILE A 136 -3.44 -29.87 -4.32
C ILE A 136 -4.63 -30.25 -5.21
N PHE A 137 -4.84 -29.52 -6.31
CA PHE A 137 -5.95 -29.79 -7.23
C PHE A 137 -5.87 -31.18 -7.85
N ASP A 138 -4.66 -31.65 -8.18
CA ASP A 138 -4.46 -33.00 -8.70
C ASP A 138 -4.86 -34.07 -7.65
N ARG A 139 -4.51 -33.86 -6.38
CA ARG A 139 -4.92 -34.74 -5.27
C ARG A 139 -6.43 -34.76 -5.07
N ILE A 140 -7.10 -33.62 -5.14
CA ILE A 140 -8.55 -33.54 -4.97
C ILE A 140 -9.29 -34.22 -6.12
N LYS A 141 -8.80 -34.09 -7.38
CA LYS A 141 -9.40 -34.78 -8.53
C LYS A 141 -9.35 -36.30 -8.38
N ILE A 142 -8.24 -36.87 -7.92
CA ILE A 142 -8.13 -38.31 -7.68
C ILE A 142 -9.19 -38.78 -6.68
N LEU A 143 -9.46 -38.00 -5.63
CA LEU A 143 -10.49 -38.33 -4.63
C LEU A 143 -11.90 -38.26 -5.23
N PHE A 144 -12.22 -37.20 -5.99
CA PHE A 144 -13.55 -37.05 -6.60
C PHE A 144 -13.87 -38.07 -7.70
N PHE A 145 -12.86 -38.50 -8.47
CA PHE A 145 -13.02 -39.49 -9.55
C PHE A 145 -12.85 -40.93 -9.08
N GLY A 146 -12.15 -41.18 -7.95
CA GLY A 146 -12.00 -42.51 -7.35
C GLY A 146 -13.30 -43.06 -6.77
N ASP A 147 -14.13 -42.23 -6.15
CA ASP A 147 -15.36 -42.67 -5.48
C ASP A 147 -16.56 -42.89 -6.43
N GLN A 148 -16.49 -42.45 -7.69
CA GLN A 148 -17.58 -42.64 -8.67
C GLN A 148 -17.51 -43.99 -9.42
N GLY A 149 -16.51 -44.83 -9.16
CA GLY A 149 -16.30 -46.11 -9.85
C GLY A 149 -17.02 -47.33 -9.27
N ILE A 150 -17.70 -47.23 -8.12
CA ILE A 150 -18.33 -48.40 -7.46
C ILE A 150 -19.74 -48.10 -6.98
N ALA A 151 -20.61 -47.64 -7.88
CA ALA A 151 -22.04 -47.99 -7.78
C ALA A 151 -22.26 -49.26 -8.60
N ARG A 152 -21.74 -50.40 -8.10
CA ARG A 152 -22.12 -51.73 -8.62
C ARG A 152 -23.61 -51.91 -8.36
N VAL A 153 -24.43 -51.74 -9.39
CA VAL A 153 -25.79 -52.28 -9.43
C VAL A 153 -25.66 -53.81 -9.32
N PRO A 154 -26.22 -54.48 -8.31
CA PRO A 154 -26.26 -55.93 -8.31
C PRO A 154 -27.28 -56.39 -9.36
N THR A 155 -26.79 -56.72 -10.56
CA THR A 155 -27.55 -57.53 -11.51
C THR A 155 -27.70 -58.94 -10.93
N LEU A 156 -28.83 -59.21 -10.28
CA LEU A 156 -29.28 -60.56 -9.96
C LEU A 156 -29.65 -61.28 -11.27
N GLN A 157 -28.70 -62.02 -11.84
CA GLN A 157 -28.95 -62.95 -12.94
C GLN A 157 -29.63 -64.23 -12.40
N SER A 158 -30.83 -64.48 -12.93
CA SER A 158 -31.42 -65.78 -13.28
C SER A 158 -31.31 -66.94 -12.30
N LEU A 159 -32.35 -67.13 -11.48
CA LEU A 159 -32.77 -68.46 -11.04
C LEU A 159 -33.54 -69.12 -12.20
N SER A 160 -32.80 -69.78 -13.10
CA SER A 160 -33.34 -70.80 -13.98
C SER A 160 -33.65 -72.06 -13.17
N ALA A 161 -34.89 -72.21 -12.72
CA ALA A 161 -35.46 -73.49 -12.29
C ALA A 161 -36.99 -73.39 -12.19
N LEU A 162 -37.68 -73.50 -13.33
CA LEU A 162 -39.11 -73.86 -13.35
C LEU A 162 -39.23 -75.39 -13.26
N PRO A 163 -40.01 -75.96 -12.32
CA PRO A 163 -40.65 -77.25 -12.52
C PRO A 163 -42.07 -77.00 -13.05
N GLN A 164 -42.26 -77.34 -14.32
CA GLN A 164 -43.55 -77.43 -14.98
C GLN A 164 -44.35 -78.58 -14.32
N LYS A 165 -45.42 -78.27 -13.57
CA LYS A 165 -46.41 -79.26 -13.14
C LYS A 165 -47.46 -79.39 -14.23
N GLU A 166 -47.47 -80.52 -14.92
CA GLU A 166 -48.56 -80.93 -15.80
C GLU A 166 -49.40 -82.00 -15.11
N HIS A 167 -50.70 -81.72 -15.00
CA HIS A 167 -51.75 -82.66 -14.64
C HIS A 167 -51.99 -83.60 -15.82
N GLN A 168 -51.98 -84.92 -15.59
CA GLN A 168 -52.72 -85.86 -16.43
C GLN A 168 -53.85 -86.51 -15.64
N SER A 169 -54.93 -86.75 -16.39
CA SER A 169 -56.21 -87.35 -16.04
C SER A 169 -56.12 -88.79 -15.56
#